data_AF-A0A7W1S573-F1
#
_entry.id   AF-A0A7W1S573-F1
#
_cell.length_a   1.000
_cell.length_b   1.000
_cell.length_c   1.000
_cell.angle_alpha   90.00
_cell.angle_beta   90.00
_cell.angle_gamma   90.00
#
_symmetry.space_group_name_H-M   'P 1'
#
loop_
_entity.id
_entity.type
_entity.pdbx_description
1 polymer ?
#
loop_
_entity_poly.entity_id
_entity_poly.type
_entity_poly.pdbx_seq_one_letter_code
_entity_poly.pdbx_strand_id
1 'polypeptide(L)'
;MTSQQSDHRFAMGVPQTYRRGDQYGFWLTTTEKRLLTTVYGMRCVAGMKRHRPSGRVLVEISTDHDPDEAWHWIRSELEDAINYVELDDIWEEAIKWLL
;
A
#
# COMPACT_ATOMS: atom_id res chain seq x y z
N MET A 1 15.10 -3.53 28.28
CA MET A 1 13.76 -2.95 28.11
C MET A 1 13.50 -2.87 26.63
N THR A 2 12.63 -3.75 26.14
CA THR A 2 12.29 -3.97 24.73
C THR A 2 11.30 -2.90 24.29
N SER A 3 11.68 -2.11 23.28
CA SER A 3 10.82 -1.06 22.74
C SER A 3 10.93 -1.05 21.22
N GLN A 4 9.77 -1.13 20.57
CA GLN A 4 9.50 -0.95 19.15
C GLN A 4 9.85 -2.11 18.21
N GLN A 5 9.08 -3.18 18.34
CA GLN A 5 8.73 -3.99 17.18
C GLN A 5 7.68 -3.18 16.40
N SER A 6 8.14 -2.31 15.49
CA SER A 6 7.27 -1.70 14.49
C SER A 6 6.62 -2.83 13.70
N ASP A 7 5.35 -3.12 13.97
CA ASP A 7 4.54 -4.01 13.15
C ASP A 7 4.45 -3.37 11.76
N HIS A 8 5.35 -3.76 10.87
CA HIS A 8 5.32 -3.34 9.49
C HIS A 8 4.12 -4.03 8.83
N ARG A 9 2.95 -3.37 8.90
CA ARG A 9 1.67 -3.83 8.33
C ARG A 9 1.76 -4.08 6.83
N PHE A 10 2.76 -3.50 6.17
CA PHE A 10 3.18 -3.84 4.83
C PHE A 10 4.71 -3.77 4.69
N ALA A 11 5.23 -4.43 3.65
CA ALA A 11 6.59 -4.28 3.18
C ALA A 11 6.61 -4.06 1.67
N MET A 12 7.41 -3.10 1.21
CA MET A 12 7.61 -2.77 -0.21
C MET A 12 9.07 -2.98 -0.60
N GLY A 13 9.30 -3.74 -1.67
CA GLY A 13 10.59 -3.77 -2.36
C GLY A 13 10.82 -2.49 -3.16
N VAL A 14 12.06 -2.24 -3.57
CA VAL A 14 12.44 -1.13 -4.47
C VAL A 14 11.86 -1.40 -5.87
N PRO A 15 11.40 -0.38 -6.62
CA PRO A 15 10.95 -0.55 -7.99
C PRO A 15 12.07 -1.08 -8.88
N GLN A 16 11.72 -2.05 -9.72
CA GLN A 16 12.64 -2.68 -10.66
C GLN A 16 11.92 -2.97 -11.98
N THR A 17 12.68 -3.07 -13.06
CA THR A 17 12.17 -3.55 -14.34
C THR A 17 11.76 -5.02 -14.21
N TYR A 18 10.50 -5.35 -14.51
CA TYR A 18 9.98 -6.74 -14.34
C TYR A 18 9.71 -7.46 -15.66
N ARG A 19 9.82 -6.77 -16.80
CA ARG A 19 9.73 -7.33 -18.16
C ARG A 19 10.69 -6.59 -19.09
N ARG A 20 10.88 -7.10 -20.32
CA ARG A 20 11.66 -6.39 -21.35
C ARG A 20 11.00 -5.04 -21.67
N GLY A 21 11.74 -3.94 -21.57
CA GLY A 21 11.30 -2.58 -21.87
C GLY A 21 11.18 -1.70 -20.62
N ASP A 22 10.42 -0.61 -20.75
CA ASP A 22 10.26 0.44 -19.72
C ASP A 22 9.17 0.11 -18.69
N GLN A 23 8.98 -1.17 -18.38
CA GLN A 23 7.94 -1.63 -17.45
C GLN A 23 8.53 -1.83 -16.06
N TYR A 24 8.11 -0.97 -15.14
CA TYR A 24 8.54 -0.99 -13.74
C TYR A 24 7.48 -1.58 -12.82
N GLY A 25 7.95 -2.20 -11.76
CA GLY A 25 7.08 -2.72 -10.72
C GLY A 25 7.86 -3.04 -9.46
N PHE A 26 7.14 -3.23 -8.37
CA PHE A 26 7.72 -3.61 -7.09
C PHE A 26 6.87 -4.67 -6.41
N TRP A 27 7.48 -5.34 -5.45
CA TRP A 27 6.78 -6.33 -4.65
C TRP A 27 6.22 -5.70 -3.38
N LEU A 28 4.93 -5.89 -3.16
CA LEU A 28 4.21 -5.54 -1.95
C LEU A 28 3.84 -6.81 -1.17
N THR A 29 4.12 -6.81 0.13
CA THR A 29 3.70 -7.84 1.07
C THR A 29 2.81 -7.20 2.13
N THR A 30 1.58 -7.67 2.28
CA THR A 30 0.69 -7.28 3.38
C THR A 30 -0.38 -8.34 3.59
N THR A 31 -0.88 -8.46 4.81
CA THR A 31 -2.05 -9.28 5.16
C THR A 31 -3.36 -8.52 5.00
N GLU A 32 -3.29 -7.19 4.82
CA GLU A 32 -4.47 -6.32 4.82
C GLU A 32 -5.05 -6.11 3.43
N LYS A 33 -6.28 -6.59 3.26
CA LYS A 33 -7.04 -6.41 2.01
C LYS A 33 -7.32 -4.95 1.68
N ARG A 34 -7.52 -4.10 2.70
CA ARG A 34 -7.78 -2.68 2.52
C ARG A 34 -6.61 -1.96 1.84
N LEU A 35 -5.38 -2.22 2.28
CA LEU A 35 -4.17 -1.65 1.70
C LEU A 35 -3.99 -2.05 0.23
N LEU A 36 -4.28 -3.31 -0.11
CA LEU A 36 -4.26 -3.77 -1.51
C LEU A 36 -5.32 -3.04 -2.36
N THR A 37 -6.47 -2.74 -1.80
CA THR A 37 -7.56 -2.03 -2.48
C THR A 37 -7.19 -0.57 -2.72
N THR A 38 -6.58 0.09 -1.73
CA THR A 38 -6.04 1.45 -1.83
C THR A 38 -5.03 1.54 -2.98
N VAL A 39 -4.04 0.65 -3.03
CA VAL A 39 -3.03 0.62 -4.10
C VAL A 39 -3.66 0.37 -5.47
N TYR A 40 -4.62 -0.57 -5.56
CA TYR A 40 -5.28 -0.88 -6.83
C TYR A 40 -6.05 0.31 -7.43
N GLY A 41 -6.55 1.22 -6.59
CA GLY A 41 -7.28 2.41 -7.03
C GLY A 41 -6.41 3.56 -7.53
N MET A 42 -5.08 3.48 -7.40
CA MET A 42 -4.18 4.58 -7.75
C MET A 42 -3.92 4.66 -9.24
N ARG A 43 -3.92 5.88 -9.80
CA ARG A 43 -3.67 6.11 -11.23
C ARG A 43 -2.27 5.71 -11.69
N CYS A 44 -1.29 5.76 -10.80
CA CYS A 44 0.08 5.34 -11.08
C CYS A 44 0.25 3.81 -11.10
N VAL A 45 -0.79 3.03 -10.78
CA VAL A 45 -0.77 1.56 -10.79
C VAL A 45 -1.47 1.04 -12.04
N ALA A 46 -0.72 0.32 -12.88
CA ALA A 46 -1.23 -0.30 -14.10
C ALA A 46 -1.86 -1.68 -13.84
N GLY A 47 -1.43 -2.38 -12.78
CA GLY A 47 -1.95 -3.70 -12.47
C GLY A 47 -1.33 -4.32 -11.22
N MET A 48 -1.96 -5.38 -10.73
CA MET A 48 -1.51 -6.14 -9.58
C MET A 48 -1.59 -7.63 -9.84
N LYS A 49 -0.52 -8.38 -9.57
CA LYS A 49 -0.45 -9.84 -9.75
C LYS A 49 0.04 -10.52 -8.49
N ARG A 50 -0.77 -11.42 -7.94
CA ARG A 50 -0.39 -12.19 -6.74
C ARG A 50 0.49 -13.38 -7.12
N HIS A 51 1.66 -13.48 -6.49
CA HIS A 51 2.53 -14.65 -6.58
C HIS A 51 2.08 -15.71 -5.57
N ARG A 52 1.45 -16.80 -6.06
CA ARG A 52 0.82 -17.83 -5.21
C ARG A 52 1.76 -18.43 -4.15
N PRO A 53 3.02 -18.81 -4.47
CA PRO A 53 3.90 -19.45 -3.47
C PRO A 53 4.32 -18.53 -2.32
N SER A 54 4.53 -17.24 -2.57
CA SER A 54 5.03 -16.31 -1.54
C SER A 54 3.95 -15.42 -0.94
N GLY A 55 2.76 -15.39 -1.53
CA GLY A 55 1.69 -14.47 -1.13
C GLY A 55 1.95 -12.99 -1.47
N ARG A 56 3.14 -12.66 -1.97
CA ARG A 56 3.52 -11.29 -2.39
C ARG A 56 2.70 -10.86 -3.60
N VAL A 57 2.48 -9.57 -3.72
CA VAL A 57 1.78 -8.96 -4.85
C VAL A 57 2.78 -8.14 -5.63
N LEU A 58 2.94 -8.45 -6.92
CA LEU A 58 3.64 -7.58 -7.86
C LEU A 58 2.69 -6.43 -8.18
N VAL A 59 3.13 -5.21 -7.90
CA VAL A 59 2.47 -3.97 -8.29
C VAL A 59 3.20 -3.44 -9.52
N GLU A 60 2.47 -3.28 -10.61
CA GLU A 60 2.97 -2.79 -11.89
C GLU A 60 2.70 -1.28 -11.95
N ILE A 61 3.74 -0.49 -12.17
CA ILE A 61 3.65 0.97 -12.27
C ILE A 61 3.28 1.34 -13.72
N SER A 62 2.38 2.30 -13.89
CA SER A 62 2.03 2.86 -15.20
C SER A 62 3.24 3.53 -15.84
N THR A 63 3.43 3.30 -17.14
CA THR A 63 4.51 3.91 -17.93
C THR A 63 4.36 5.43 -18.09
N ASP A 64 3.20 5.99 -17.73
CA ASP A 64 2.95 7.43 -17.79
C ASP A 64 3.51 8.19 -16.58
N HIS A 65 4.08 7.47 -15.60
CA HIS A 65 4.58 8.03 -14.35
C HIS A 65 6.04 7.63 -14.14
N ASP A 66 6.81 8.49 -13.45
CA ASP A 66 8.16 8.14 -13.02
C ASP A 66 8.09 7.01 -11.95
N PRO A 67 8.87 5.92 -12.11
CA PRO A 67 8.80 4.78 -11.20
C PRO A 67 9.17 5.08 -9.75
N ASP A 68 10.14 5.97 -9.53
CA ASP A 68 10.62 6.29 -8.18
C ASP A 68 9.62 7.21 -7.48
N GLU A 69 9.13 8.23 -8.18
CA GLU A 69 8.09 9.13 -7.68
C GLU A 69 6.79 8.36 -7.37
N ALA A 70 6.33 7.51 -8.28
CA ALA A 70 5.14 6.68 -8.09
C ALA A 70 5.30 5.74 -6.88
N TRP A 71 6.47 5.11 -6.73
CA TRP A 71 6.75 4.24 -5.60
C TRP A 71 6.73 4.97 -4.25
N HIS A 72 7.34 6.16 -4.19
CA HIS A 72 7.33 7.00 -3.00
C HIS A 72 5.92 7.46 -2.65
N TRP A 73 5.14 7.88 -3.64
CA TRP A 73 3.75 8.27 -3.46
C TRP A 73 2.91 7.11 -2.91
N ILE A 74 3.00 5.91 -3.51
CA ILE A 74 2.27 4.74 -3.03
C ILE A 74 2.64 4.40 -1.58
N ARG A 75 3.91 4.52 -1.20
CA ARG A 75 4.35 4.29 0.18
C ARG A 75 3.68 5.28 1.14
N SER A 76 3.69 6.58 0.84
CA SER A 76 3.09 7.60 1.70
C SER A 76 1.58 7.38 1.87
N GLU A 77 0.87 7.07 0.79
CA GLU A 77 -0.57 6.76 0.86
C GLU A 77 -0.88 5.49 1.68
N LEU A 78 0.00 4.48 1.63
CA LEU A 78 -0.13 3.28 2.47
C LEU A 78 0.13 3.59 3.94
N GLU A 79 1.10 4.44 4.25
CA GLU A 79 1.38 4.92 5.60
C GLU A 79 0.18 5.70 6.16
N ASP A 80 -0.44 6.56 5.35
CA ASP A 80 -1.64 7.30 5.74
C ASP A 80 -2.85 6.37 5.93
N ALA A 81 -3.07 5.41 5.03
CA ALA A 81 -4.16 4.43 5.14
C ALA A 81 -4.02 3.52 6.37
N ILE A 82 -2.81 3.34 6.90
CA ILE A 82 -2.56 2.63 8.16
C ILE A 82 -2.97 3.46 9.36
N ASN A 83 -2.64 4.75 9.31
CA ASN A 83 -2.90 5.70 10.39
C ASN A 83 -4.37 6.14 10.44
N TYR A 84 -5.12 5.97 9.35
CA TYR A 84 -6.56 6.15 9.34
C TYR A 84 -7.24 5.03 10.15
N VAL A 85 -7.66 5.40 11.36
CA VAL A 85 -8.52 4.59 12.24
C VAL A 85 -9.96 4.78 11.77
N GLU A 86 -10.61 3.69 11.42
CA GLU A 86 -12.08 3.66 11.24
C GLU A 86 -12.68 4.04 12.60
N LEU A 87 -13.53 5.08 12.65
CA LEU A 87 -14.23 5.47 13.87
C LEU A 87 -15.11 4.29 14.29
N ASP A 88 -14.74 3.62 15.38
CA ASP A 88 -15.58 2.62 16.02
C ASP A 88 -16.91 3.26 16.48
N ASP A 89 -17.97 2.47 16.64
CA ASP A 89 -19.32 2.94 16.98
C ASP A 89 -19.32 3.81 18.26
N ILE A 90 -18.36 3.57 19.16
CA ILE A 90 -18.11 4.34 20.39
C ILE A 90 -17.74 5.80 20.06
N TRP A 91 -16.94 6.01 19.03
CA TRP A 91 -16.55 7.35 18.60
C TRP A 91 -17.70 8.06 17.88
N GLU A 92 -18.50 7.33 17.08
CA GLU A 92 -19.71 7.89 16.48
C GLU A 92 -20.71 8.35 17.56
N GLU A 93 -20.91 7.52 18.60
CA GLU A 93 -21.70 7.88 19.78
C GLU A 93 -21.11 9.11 20.48
N ALA A 94 -19.79 9.13 20.77
CA ALA A 94 -19.15 10.25 21.44
C ALA A 94 -19.28 11.59 20.67
N ILE A 95 -19.24 11.56 19.34
CA ILE A 95 -19.42 12.76 18.50
C ILE A 95 -20.87 13.25 18.55
N LYS A 96 -21.87 12.37 18.58
CA LYS A 96 -23.29 12.75 18.74
C LYS A 96 -23.57 13.50 20.04
N TRP A 97 -22.78 13.28 21.10
CA TRP A 97 -22.91 13.97 22.38
C TRP A 97 -22.17 15.32 22.45
N LEU A 98 -21.32 15.63 21.47
CA LEU A 98 -20.51 16.85 21.40
C LEU A 98 -21.10 17.93 20.47
N LEU A 99 -22.04 17.57 19.59
CA LEU A 99 -22.79 18.46 18.69
C LEU A 99 -24.22 18.70 19.22
#